data_AF-A0A7L1E015-F1
#
_entry.id   AF-A0A7L1E015-F1
#
_cell.length_a   1.000
_cell.length_b   1.000
_cell.length_c   1.000
_cell.angle_alpha   90.00
_cell.angle_beta   90.00
_cell.angle_gamma   90.00
#
_symmetry.space_group_name_H-M   'P 1'
#
loop_
_entity.id
_entity.type
_entity.pdbx_description
1 polymer ?
#
loop_
_entity_poly.entity_id
_entity_poly.type
_entity_poly.pdbx_seq_one_letter_code
_entity_poly.pdbx_strand_id
1 'polypeptide(L)' 'AVTSRDRVPLFPARAPRTVRVVLDYERGRVAVLDAERRSLIRAFPAAAFGGRRARPWFLVWGEGSRLALCP' A
#
# COMPACT_ATOMS: atom_id res chain seq x y z
N ALA A 1 -5.57 12.60 -9.45
CA ALA A 1 -6.45 12.26 -8.31
C ALA A 1 -5.57 12.18 -7.08
N VAL A 2 -5.68 13.17 -6.20
CA VAL A 2 -5.03 13.15 -4.89
C VAL A 2 -6.10 12.60 -3.95
N THR A 3 -5.87 11.44 -3.35
CA THR A 3 -6.71 10.97 -2.24
C THR A 3 -6.74 12.07 -1.17
N SER A 4 -7.80 12.12 -0.35
CA SER A 4 -7.83 13.05 0.79
C SER A 4 -6.47 13.11 1.50
N ARG A 5 -6.02 14.31 1.87
CA ARG A 5 -4.77 14.48 2.64
C ARG A 5 -4.90 13.99 4.08
N ASP A 6 -6.06 13.47 4.46
CA ASP A 6 -6.26 12.83 5.75
C ASP A 6 -5.27 11.69 5.94
N ARG A 7 -4.33 11.92 6.86
CA ARG A 7 -3.36 10.93 7.28
C ARG A 7 -3.99 10.09 8.38
N VAL A 8 -4.26 8.82 8.07
CA VAL A 8 -4.66 7.84 9.09
C VAL A 8 -3.38 7.30 9.74
N PRO A 9 -3.13 7.56 11.04
CA PRO A 9 -1.98 6.97 11.72
C PRO A 9 -2.14 5.45 11.80
N LEU A 10 -1.05 4.73 11.53
CA LEU A 10 -0.99 3.27 11.68
C LEU A 10 -0.16 2.96 12.92
N PHE A 11 -0.67 2.04 13.76
CA PHE A 11 -0.01 1.63 14.99
C PHE A 11 0.32 0.13 14.96
N PRO A 12 1.24 -0.32 14.07
CA PRO A 12 1.65 -1.71 14.07
C PRO A 12 2.50 -1.99 15.33
N ALA A 13 2.32 -3.16 15.94
CA ALA A 13 3.12 -3.58 17.10
C ALA A 13 4.64 -3.62 16.81
N ARG A 14 5.01 -3.77 15.53
CA ARG A 14 6.37 -3.67 15.01
C ARG A 14 6.32 -3.11 13.59
N ALA A 15 7.26 -2.25 13.23
CA ALA A 15 7.40 -1.79 11.85
C ALA A 15 7.71 -2.97 10.90
N PRO A 16 6.94 -3.16 9.81
CA PRO A 16 7.17 -4.24 8.87
C PRO A 16 8.46 -4.00 8.08
N ARG A 17 9.26 -5.04 7.85
CA ARG A 17 10.44 -4.99 6.97
C ARG A 17 10.08 -5.17 5.50
N THR A 18 9.02 -5.93 5.24
CA THR A 18 8.48 -6.18 3.90
C THR A 18 6.98 -6.00 3.94
N VAL A 19 6.46 -5.20 3.02
CA VAL A 19 5.03 -4.99 2.82
C VAL A 19 4.59 -5.60 1.51
N ARG A 20 3.41 -6.20 1.49
CA ARG A 20 2.75 -6.65 0.27
C ARG A 20 1.62 -5.69 -0.07
N VAL A 21 1.57 -5.23 -1.31
CA VAL A 21 0.44 -4.46 -1.85
C VAL A 21 -0.34 -5.39 -2.76
N VAL A 22 -1.64 -5.50 -2.51
CA VAL A 22 -2.56 -6.33 -3.31
C VAL A 22 -3.58 -5.40 -3.97
N LEU A 23 -3.72 -5.56 -5.29
CA LEU A 23 -4.72 -4.89 -6.10
C LEU A 23 -5.77 -5.92 -6.55
N ASP A 24 -7.01 -5.70 -6.16
CA ASP A 24 -8.18 -6.38 -6.75
C ASP A 24 -8.86 -5.36 -7.66
N TYR A 25 -8.54 -5.41 -8.96
CA TYR A 25 -8.99 -4.42 -9.94
C TYR A 25 -10.51 -4.48 -10.12
N GLU A 26 -11.06 -5.68 -10.29
CA GLU A 26 -12.48 -5.92 -10.52
C GLU A 26 -13.33 -5.47 -9.33
N ARG A 27 -12.87 -5.71 -8.10
CA ARG A 27 -13.58 -5.25 -6.90
C ARG A 27 -13.23 -3.82 -6.49
N GLY A 28 -12.35 -3.13 -7.22
CA GLY A 28 -11.99 -1.75 -6.93
C GLY A 28 -11.23 -1.59 -5.61
N ARG A 29 -10.47 -2.59 -5.16
CA ARG A 29 -9.85 -2.60 -3.82
C ARG A 29 -8.33 -2.65 -3.87
N VAL A 30 -7.72 -2.00 -2.88
CA VAL A 30 -6.29 -2.10 -2.60
C VAL A 30 -6.12 -2.45 -1.13
N ALA A 31 -5.19 -3.36 -0.84
CA ALA A 31 -4.81 -3.70 0.52
C ALA A 31 -3.30 -3.69 0.69
N VAL A 32 -2.85 -3.31 1.88
CA VAL A 32 -1.46 -3.35 2.33
C VAL A 32 -1.38 -4.33 3.50
N LEU A 33 -0.46 -5.29 3.38
CA LEU A 33 -0.24 -6.34 4.36
C LEU A 33 1.21 -6.35 4.84
N ASP A 34 1.41 -6.77 6.08
CA ASP A 34 2.72 -7.21 6.57
C ASP A 34 3.01 -8.58 5.91
N ALA A 35 4.05 -8.63 5.08
CA ALA A 35 4.35 -9.84 4.32
C ALA A 35 4.92 -10.95 5.20
N GLU A 36 5.66 -10.60 6.27
CA GLU A 36 6.26 -11.57 7.18
C GLU A 36 5.19 -12.16 8.10
N ARG A 37 4.31 -11.32 8.65
CA ARG A 37 3.27 -11.73 9.61
C ARG A 37 1.97 -12.15 8.95
N ARG A 38 1.84 -11.94 7.64
CA ARG A 38 0.63 -12.24 6.85
C ARG A 38 -0.62 -11.57 7.44
N SER A 39 -0.46 -10.39 8.02
CA SER A 39 -1.55 -9.62 8.65
C SER A 39 -1.91 -8.39 7.84
N LEU A 40 -3.19 -8.00 7.90
CA LEU A 40 -3.67 -6.79 7.25
C LEU A 40 -3.16 -5.55 8.00
N ILE A 41 -2.50 -4.64 7.30
CA ILE A 41 -2.14 -3.32 7.82
C ILE A 41 -3.28 -2.34 7.49
N ARG A 42 -3.72 -2.30 6.22
CA ARG A 42 -4.81 -1.43 5.78
C ARG A 42 -5.51 -1.97 4.53
N ALA A 43 -6.83 -1.85 4.47
CA ALA A 43 -7.62 -2.05 3.24
C ALA A 43 -8.33 -0.74 2.87
N PHE A 44 -8.12 -0.23 1.67
CA PHE A 44 -8.80 0.98 1.21
C PHE A 44 -10.28 0.70 0.91
N PRO A 45 -11.18 1.68 1.10
CA PRO A 45 -12.55 1.57 0.62
C PRO A 45 -12.57 1.23 -0.88
N ALA A 46 -13.62 0.55 -1.32
CA ALA A 46 -13.78 0.26 -2.74
C ALA A 46 -13.88 1.55 -3.55
N ALA A 47 -13.20 1.58 -4.69
CA ALA A 47 -13.17 2.72 -5.61
C ALA A 47 -13.28 2.24 -7.06
N ALA A 48 -13.99 3.00 -7.89
CA ALA A 48 -14.03 2.73 -9.32
C ALA A 48 -12.70 3.17 -9.98
N PHE A 49 -12.01 2.23 -10.65
CA PHE A 49 -10.81 2.54 -11.42
C PHE A 49 -11.12 3.01 -12.85
N GLY A 50 -12.35 2.80 -13.33
CA GLY A 50 -12.84 3.37 -14.59
C GLY A 50 -12.05 2.94 -15.82
N GLY A 51 -11.60 1.68 -15.89
CA GLY A 51 -10.81 1.16 -17.01
C GLY A 51 -9.40 1.74 -17.11
N ARG A 52 -8.98 2.58 -16.15
CA ARG A 52 -7.64 3.18 -16.13
C ARG A 52 -6.62 2.18 -15.63
N ARG A 53 -5.44 2.16 -16.25
CA ARG A 53 -4.31 1.34 -15.80
C ARG A 53 -3.83 1.82 -14.43
N ALA A 54 -3.93 0.96 -13.42
CA ALA A 54 -3.24 1.15 -12.16
C ALA A 54 -1.74 0.86 -12.33
N ARG A 55 -0.89 1.68 -11.73
CA ARG A 55 0.56 1.48 -11.69
C ARG A 55 1.03 1.53 -10.25
N PRO A 56 2.00 0.70 -9.84
CA PRO A 56 2.60 0.85 -8.53
C PRO A 56 3.29 2.22 -8.43
N TRP A 57 3.21 2.84 -7.26
CA TRP A 57 3.84 4.12 -6.98
C TRP A 57 4.70 3.97 -5.73
N PHE A 58 5.92 4.51 -5.80
CA PHE A 58 6.92 4.39 -4.76
C PHE A 58 7.46 5.78 -4.43
N LEU A 59 7.62 6.07 -3.14
CA LEU A 59 8.26 7.28 -2.64
C LEU A 59 9.31 6.86 -1.61
N VAL A 60 10.54 7.29 -1.83
CA VAL A 60 11.67 7.11 -0.91
C VAL A 60 12.16 8.50 -0.52
N TRP A 61 12.31 8.77 0.77
CA TRP A 61 12.80 10.04 1.28
C TRP A 61 13.93 9.84 2.28
N GLY A 62 14.72 10.89 2.55
CA GLY A 62 15.79 10.87 3.56
C GLY A 62 17.09 10.24 3.07
N GLU A 63 18.20 10.67 3.65
CA GLU A 63 19.53 10.18 3.33
C GLU A 63 19.68 8.70 3.69
N GLY A 64 20.24 7.89 2.78
CA GLY A 64 20.47 6.47 3.01
C GLY A 64 19.25 5.54 2.84
N SER A 65 18.04 6.07 2.66
CA SER A 65 16.84 5.25 2.46
C SER A 65 16.86 4.49 1.14
N ARG A 66 16.40 3.23 1.17
CA ARG A 66 16.30 2.37 -0.02
C ARG A 66 14.99 1.57 0.00
N LEU A 67 14.48 1.28 -1.19
CA LEU A 67 13.37 0.35 -1.40
C LEU A 67 13.80 -0.69 -2.43
N ALA A 68 13.47 -1.95 -2.18
CA ALA A 68 13.68 -3.05 -3.11
C ALA A 68 12.35 -3.76 -3.37
N LEU A 69 12.16 -4.23 -4.61
CA LEU A 69 11.05 -5.10 -4.96
C LEU A 69 11.47 -6.54 -4.72
N CYS A 70 10.64 -7.29 -4.00
CA CYS A 70 10.78 -8.73 -3.94
C CYS A 70 10.29 -9.34 -5.27
N PRO A 71 10.97 -10.39 -5.78
CA PRO A 71 10.48 -11.18 -6.90
C PRO A 71 9.10 -11.78 -6.65
#